data_AF-A0A8T9AYU9-F1
#
_entry.id   AF-A0A8T9AYU9-F1
#
_cell.length_a   1.000
_cell.length_b   1.000
_cell.length_c   1.000
_cell.angle_alpha   90.00
_cell.angle_beta   90.00
_cell.angle_gamma   90.00
#
_symmetry.space_group_name_H-M   'P 1'
#
loop_
_entity.id
_entity.type
_entity.pdbx_description
1 polymer ?
#
loop_
_entity_poly.entity_id
_entity_poly.type
_entity_poly.pdbx_seq_one_letter_code
_entity_poly.pdbx_strand_id
1 'polypeptide(L)'
;MLSRQAIRASRLCCVRGYATGANTPAPMLLKIRKDLKSAMQNKDANRLLVLRALLSQTLNASKTSSPINTDMQMLSLLRKSSAQSRAASEEFKRNGREDLARKEEDQIRVLEEYAGGVSVVGEEEVRRV
;
A
#
# COMPACT_ATOMS: atom_id res chain seq x y z
N MET A 1 -48.84 22.38 -46.99
CA MET A 1 -48.57 21.03 -46.46
C MET A 1 -47.06 20.86 -46.32
N LEU A 2 -46.47 21.13 -45.15
CA LEU A 2 -45.03 20.98 -44.92
C LEU A 2 -44.80 19.79 -43.98
N SER A 3 -44.40 18.66 -44.55
CA SER A 3 -43.93 17.48 -43.79
C SER A 3 -42.58 17.78 -43.15
N ARG A 4 -42.56 17.89 -41.82
CA ARG A 4 -41.33 17.88 -41.04
C ARG A 4 -40.82 16.43 -40.94
N GLN A 5 -39.74 16.12 -41.65
CA GLN A 5 -38.99 14.88 -41.44
C GLN A 5 -38.34 14.91 -40.05
N ALA A 6 -38.64 13.90 -39.24
CA ALA A 6 -38.02 13.71 -37.93
C ALA A 6 -36.62 13.09 -38.11
N ILE A 7 -35.57 13.88 -37.92
CA ILE A 7 -34.19 13.38 -37.82
C ILE A 7 -34.04 12.73 -36.44
N ARG A 8 -34.11 11.39 -36.39
CA ARG A 8 -33.71 10.61 -35.21
C ARG A 8 -32.20 10.73 -35.05
N ALA A 9 -31.74 11.58 -34.12
CA ALA A 9 -30.36 11.58 -33.67
C ALA A 9 -30.09 10.28 -32.91
N SER A 10 -29.46 9.31 -33.57
CA SER A 10 -28.89 8.12 -32.96
C SER A 10 -27.79 8.54 -32.01
N ARG A 11 -28.08 8.53 -30.71
CA ARG A 11 -27.07 8.64 -29.66
C ARG A 11 -26.21 7.37 -29.68
N LEU A 12 -25.16 7.36 -30.49
CA LEU A 12 -24.08 6.38 -30.31
C LEU A 12 -23.44 6.65 -28.95
N CYS A 13 -23.81 5.83 -27.97
CA CYS A 13 -23.12 5.73 -26.70
C CYS A 13 -21.77 5.06 -26.98
N CYS A 14 -20.72 5.85 -27.17
CA CYS A 14 -19.35 5.34 -27.21
C CYS A 14 -18.97 4.82 -25.82
N VAL A 15 -19.18 3.52 -25.57
CA VAL A 15 -18.66 2.85 -24.38
C VAL A 15 -17.14 2.75 -24.54
N ARG A 16 -16.42 3.64 -23.87
CA ARG A 16 -14.95 3.60 -23.81
C ARG A 16 -14.53 2.40 -22.96
N GLY A 17 -14.24 1.28 -23.62
CA GLY A 17 -13.61 0.14 -22.98
C GLY A 17 -12.17 0.48 -22.60
N TYR A 18 -11.85 0.47 -21.31
CA TYR A 18 -10.48 0.52 -20.83
C TYR A 18 -9.96 -0.91 -20.68
N ALA A 19 -9.14 -1.35 -21.63
CA ALA A 19 -8.30 -2.52 -21.42
C ALA A 19 -7.19 -2.13 -20.43
N THR A 20 -7.31 -2.58 -19.18
CA THR A 20 -6.18 -2.52 -18.24
C THR A 20 -5.38 -3.80 -18.44
N GLY A 21 -4.10 -3.67 -18.81
CA GLY A 21 -3.20 -4.82 -18.92
C GLY A 21 -3.15 -5.57 -17.60
N ALA A 22 -3.19 -6.91 -17.66
CA ALA A 22 -3.15 -7.77 -16.48
C ALA A 22 -1.75 -7.73 -15.84
N ASN A 23 -1.46 -6.69 -15.04
CA ASN A 23 -0.30 -6.69 -14.17
C ASN A 23 -0.67 -7.45 -12.89
N THR A 24 -0.20 -8.68 -12.75
CA THR A 24 -0.41 -9.47 -11.53
C THR A 24 0.32 -8.80 -10.37
N PRO A 25 -0.37 -8.30 -9.34
CA PRO A 25 0.28 -7.70 -8.19
C PRO A 25 1.06 -8.75 -7.39
N ALA A 26 2.18 -8.33 -6.79
CA ALA A 26 2.99 -9.16 -5.91
C ALA A 26 2.14 -9.84 -4.81
N PRO A 27 2.42 -11.10 -4.42
CA PRO A 27 1.60 -11.82 -3.46
C PRO A 27 1.59 -11.17 -2.07
N MET A 28 2.66 -10.48 -1.65
CA MET A 28 2.61 -9.64 -0.43
C MET A 28 1.63 -8.48 -0.53
N LEU A 29 1.60 -7.81 -1.68
CA LEU A 29 0.71 -6.68 -1.93
C LEU A 29 -0.76 -7.14 -1.87
N LEU A 30 -1.05 -8.35 -2.36
CA LEU A 30 -2.35 -8.98 -2.21
C LEU A 30 -2.74 -9.23 -0.74
N LYS A 31 -1.80 -9.72 0.09
CA LYS A 31 -2.03 -9.86 1.54
C LYS A 31 -2.36 -8.51 2.19
N ILE A 32 -1.54 -7.49 1.97
CA ILE A 32 -1.76 -6.12 2.50
C ILE A 32 -3.15 -5.59 2.10
N ARG A 33 -3.59 -5.79 0.85
CA ARG A 33 -4.92 -5.39 0.39
C ARG A 33 -6.05 -6.16 1.07
N LYS A 34 -5.86 -7.44 1.36
CA LYS A 34 -6.83 -8.27 2.10
C LYS A 34 -6.91 -7.79 3.55
N ASP A 35 -5.77 -7.59 4.19
CA ASP A 35 -5.68 -7.19 5.59
C ASP A 35 -6.21 -5.77 5.81
N LEU A 36 -6.13 -4.90 4.79
CA LEU A 36 -6.80 -3.60 4.81
C LEU A 36 -8.31 -3.74 5.01
N LYS A 37 -8.94 -4.67 4.28
CA LYS A 37 -10.39 -4.91 4.41
C LYS A 37 -10.72 -5.47 5.79
N SER A 38 -9.91 -6.39 6.29
CA SER A 38 -10.06 -6.94 7.64
C SER A 38 -9.90 -5.86 8.72
N ALA A 39 -8.91 -4.97 8.59
CA ALA A 39 -8.71 -3.84 9.50
C ALA A 39 -9.90 -2.87 9.50
N MET A 40 -10.52 -2.63 8.33
CA MET A 40 -11.74 -1.83 8.23
C MET A 40 -12.93 -2.50 8.94
N GLN A 41 -13.10 -3.82 8.78
CA GLN A 41 -14.17 -4.58 9.43
C GLN A 41 -14.01 -4.62 10.95
N ASN A 42 -12.78 -4.85 11.42
CA ASN A 42 -12.45 -4.95 12.84
C ASN A 42 -12.30 -3.58 13.52
N LYS A 43 -12.41 -2.47 12.77
CA LYS A 43 -12.21 -1.09 13.24
C LYS A 43 -10.83 -0.88 13.90
N ASP A 44 -9.81 -1.59 13.44
CA ASP A 44 -8.43 -1.42 13.89
C ASP A 44 -7.82 -0.18 13.21
N ALA A 45 -7.95 0.97 13.88
CA ALA A 45 -7.53 2.26 13.33
C ALA A 45 -6.02 2.34 13.09
N ASN A 46 -5.21 1.74 13.98
CA ASN A 46 -3.75 1.80 13.90
C ASN A 46 -3.25 1.01 12.70
N ARG A 47 -3.68 -0.25 12.58
CA ARG A 47 -3.30 -1.12 11.45
C ARG A 47 -3.81 -0.55 10.13
N LEU A 48 -5.02 0.00 10.14
CA LEU A 48 -5.63 0.62 8.97
C LEU A 48 -4.83 1.83 8.45
N LEU A 49 -4.32 2.68 9.34
CA LEU A 49 -3.50 3.84 8.97
C LEU A 49 -2.21 3.40 8.28
N VAL A 50 -1.49 2.44 8.87
CA VAL A 50 -0.25 1.88 8.32
C VAL A 50 -0.48 1.27 6.94
N LEU A 51 -1.50 0.42 6.80
CA LEU A 51 -1.79 -0.27 5.53
C LEU A 51 -2.17 0.72 4.42
N ARG A 52 -2.92 1.78 4.73
CA ARG A 52 -3.21 2.85 3.76
C ARG A 52 -1.97 3.61 3.34
N ALA A 53 -1.09 3.93 4.29
CA ALA A 53 0.17 4.61 4.00
C ALA A 53 1.04 3.77 3.05
N LEU A 54 1.20 2.46 3.32
CA LEU A 54 1.96 1.54 2.46
C LEU A 54 1.39 1.44 1.04
N LEU A 55 0.06 1.34 0.92
CA LEU A 55 -0.60 1.32 -0.40
C LEU A 55 -0.42 2.62 -1.16
N SER A 56 -0.48 3.76 -0.47
CA SER A 56 -0.19 5.08 -1.07
C SER A 56 1.25 5.17 -1.54
N GLN A 57 2.22 4.74 -0.72
CA GLN A 57 3.64 4.69 -1.09
C GLN A 57 3.88 3.80 -2.32
N THR A 58 3.23 2.63 -2.36
CA THR A 58 3.32 1.71 -3.50
C THR A 58 2.72 2.33 -4.76
N LEU A 59 1.56 2.97 -4.66
CA LEU A 59 0.93 3.68 -5.77
C LEU A 59 1.76 4.87 -6.26
N ASN A 60 2.45 5.55 -5.35
CA ASN A 60 3.34 6.64 -5.72
C ASN A 60 4.59 6.09 -6.42
N ALA A 61 5.17 4.99 -5.92
CA ALA A 61 6.29 4.32 -6.56
C ALA A 61 5.94 3.85 -7.99
N SER A 62 4.72 3.38 -8.24
CA SER A 62 4.29 2.96 -9.59
C SER A 62 4.20 4.11 -10.60
N LYS A 63 4.23 5.37 -10.16
CA LYS A 63 4.26 6.56 -11.03
C LYS A 63 5.69 7.05 -11.30
N THR A 64 6.69 6.38 -10.73
CA THR A 64 8.11 6.73 -10.87
C THR A 64 8.85 5.67 -11.70
N SER A 65 10.14 5.88 -11.94
CA SER A 65 11.00 4.89 -12.62
C SER A 65 11.26 3.61 -11.79
N SER A 66 10.90 3.61 -10.51
CA SER A 66 11.12 2.49 -9.57
C SER A 66 9.80 1.94 -9.01
N PRO A 67 8.98 1.24 -9.81
CA PRO A 67 7.77 0.59 -9.33
C PRO A 67 8.07 -0.59 -8.40
N ILE A 68 7.17 -0.82 -7.43
CA ILE A 68 7.22 -1.97 -6.53
C ILE A 68 6.43 -3.12 -7.17
N ASN A 69 7.15 -4.06 -7.78
CA ASN A 69 6.57 -5.22 -8.45
C ASN A 69 6.90 -6.55 -7.75
N THR A 70 7.93 -6.57 -6.90
CA THR A 70 8.39 -7.79 -6.22
C THR A 70 8.21 -7.69 -4.71
N ASP A 71 8.08 -8.84 -4.05
CA ASP A 71 8.00 -8.92 -2.59
C ASP A 71 9.24 -8.35 -1.90
N MET A 72 10.43 -8.50 -2.50
CA MET A 72 11.68 -7.93 -1.99
C MET A 72 11.66 -6.39 -1.97
N GLN A 73 11.08 -5.77 -2.99
CA GLN A 73 10.90 -4.32 -3.03
C GLN A 73 9.86 -3.87 -2.00
N MET A 74 8.80 -4.65 -1.79
CA MET A 74 7.82 -4.40 -0.73
C MET A 74 8.45 -4.53 0.67
N LEU A 75 9.28 -5.55 0.91
CA LEU A 75 10.02 -5.69 2.17
C LEU A 75 10.97 -4.52 2.41
N SER A 76 11.65 -4.04 1.36
CA SER A 76 12.50 -2.85 1.44
C SER A 76 11.69 -1.61 1.82
N LEU A 77 10.49 -1.45 1.26
CA LEU A 77 9.56 -0.38 1.64
C LEU A 77 9.13 -0.49 3.11
N LEU A 78 8.75 -1.69 3.57
CA LEU A 78 8.36 -1.93 4.97
C LEU A 78 9.49 -1.56 5.95
N ARG A 79 10.72 -1.99 5.66
CA ARG A 79 11.90 -1.65 6.47
C ARG A 79 12.17 -0.15 6.50
N LYS A 80 12.06 0.52 5.35
CA LYS A 80 12.22 1.97 5.24
C LYS A 80 11.17 2.71 6.06
N SER A 81 9.90 2.33 5.93
CA SER A 81 8.81 2.94 6.70
C SER A 81 8.97 2.72 8.20
N SER A 82 9.41 1.52 8.62
CA SER A 82 9.70 1.21 10.03
C SER A 82 10.84 2.08 10.58
N ALA A 83 11.91 2.29 9.80
CA ALA A 83 13.00 3.19 10.18
C ALA A 83 12.55 4.65 10.29
N GLN A 84 11.68 5.11 9.39
CA GLN A 84 11.12 6.46 9.43
C GLN A 84 10.25 6.69 10.68
N SER A 85 9.37 5.75 11.02
CA SER A 85 8.57 5.83 12.25
C SER A 85 9.44 5.76 13.52
N ARG A 86 10.53 4.98 13.51
CA ARG A 86 11.51 4.98 14.62
C ARG A 86 12.15 6.36 14.82
N ALA A 87 12.66 6.95 13.74
CA ALA A 87 13.25 8.28 13.79
C ALA A 87 12.24 9.34 14.28
N ALA A 88 11.00 9.28 13.79
CA ALA A 88 9.93 10.18 14.22
C ALA A 88 9.58 9.97 15.71
N SER A 89 9.50 8.73 16.18
CA SER A 89 9.24 8.41 17.59
C SER A 89 10.33 9.01 18.50
N GLU A 90 11.60 8.84 18.15
CA GLU A 90 12.71 9.44 18.90
C GLU A 90 12.65 10.97 18.91
N GLU A 91 12.33 11.59 17.77
CA GLU A 91 12.17 13.04 17.66
C GLU A 91 11.01 13.55 18.54
N PHE A 92 9.87 12.85 18.56
CA PHE A 92 8.75 13.22 19.44
C PHE A 92 9.10 13.06 20.92
N LYS A 93 9.84 12.00 21.30
CA LYS A 93 10.35 11.83 22.67
C LYS A 93 11.28 12.98 23.08
N ARG A 94 12.21 13.37 22.21
CA ARG A 94 13.13 14.51 22.45
C ARG A 94 12.38 15.82 22.66
N ASN A 95 11.25 16.00 21.98
CA ASN A 95 10.39 17.19 22.10
C ASN A 95 9.33 17.08 23.22
N GLY A 96 9.39 16.07 24.09
CA GLY A 96 8.45 15.90 25.20
C GLY A 96 7.03 15.48 24.80
N ARG A 97 6.83 15.02 23.56
CA ARG A 97 5.53 14.63 23.00
C ARG A 97 5.33 13.13 23.00
N GLU A 98 5.14 12.60 24.20
CA GLU A 98 5.01 11.16 24.43
C GLU A 98 3.73 10.56 23.83
N ASP A 99 2.69 11.37 23.63
CA ASP A 99 1.45 11.01 22.96
C ASP A 99 1.67 10.59 21.50
N LEU A 100 2.53 11.32 20.78
CA LEU A 100 2.88 10.99 19.40
C LEU A 100 3.90 9.87 19.32
N ALA A 101 4.87 9.85 20.24
CA ALA A 101 5.86 8.78 20.29
C ALA A 101 5.19 7.40 20.41
N ARG A 102 4.16 7.29 21.26
CA ARG A 102 3.37 6.05 21.41
C ARG A 102 2.63 5.66 20.12
N LYS A 103 2.07 6.64 19.40
CA LYS A 103 1.41 6.38 18.10
C LYS A 103 2.39 5.85 17.06
N GLU A 104 3.60 6.38 17.02
CA GLU A 104 4.65 5.88 16.13
C GLU A 104 5.13 4.48 16.56
N GLU A 105 5.25 4.21 17.86
CA GLU A 105 5.57 2.87 18.38
C GLU A 105 4.53 1.82 18.00
N ASP A 106 3.24 2.16 18.09
CA ASP A 106 2.17 1.26 17.66
C ASP A 106 2.23 0.99 16.14
N GLN A 107 2.59 2.00 15.34
CA GLN A 107 2.81 1.82 13.90
C GLN A 107 4.02 0.91 13.60
N ILE A 108 5.12 1.07 14.35
CA ILE A 108 6.32 0.24 14.22
C ILE A 108 5.98 -1.23 14.47
N ARG A 109 5.21 -1.54 15.52
CA ARG A 109 4.80 -2.93 15.82
C ARG A 109 4.07 -3.58 14.66
N VAL A 110 3.13 -2.85 14.03
CA VAL A 110 2.41 -3.35 12.86
C VAL A 110 3.37 -3.57 11.69
N LEU A 111 4.26 -2.63 11.41
CA LEU A 111 5.23 -2.75 10.31
C LEU A 111 6.19 -3.94 10.52
N GLU A 112 6.63 -4.19 11.75
CA GLU A 112 7.50 -5.31 12.11
C GLU A 112 6.79 -6.66 11.99
N GLU A 113 5.51 -6.75 12.34
CA GLU A 113 4.69 -7.94 12.13
C GLU A 113 4.68 -8.34 10.64
N TYR A 114 4.49 -7.38 9.74
CA TYR A 114 4.52 -7.65 8.29
C TYR A 114 5.92 -7.94 7.75
N ALA A 115 6.95 -7.31 8.31
CA ALA A 115 8.34 -7.58 7.91
C ALA A 115 8.82 -8.97 8.36
N GLY A 116 8.42 -9.41 9.55
CA GLY A 116 8.77 -10.73 10.10
C GLY A 116 7.95 -11.88 9.52
N GLY A 117 6.74 -11.62 9.03
CA GLY A 117 5.93 -12.59 8.29
C GLY A 117 6.49 -12.96 6.90
N VAL A 118 7.52 -12.24 6.43
CA VAL A 118 8.31 -12.63 5.27
C VAL A 118 9.42 -13.55 5.78
N SER A 119 9.37 -14.82 5.38
CA SER A 119 10.49 -15.75 5.57
C SER A 119 11.67 -15.26 4.72
N VAL A 120 12.41 -14.28 5.24
CA VAL A 120 13.75 -14.01 4.77
C VAL A 120 14.53 -15.22 5.26
N VAL A 121 14.85 -16.15 4.34
CA VAL A 121 15.84 -17.19 4.62
C VAL A 121 17.04 -16.47 5.25
N GLY A 122 17.34 -16.79 6.51
CA GLY A 122 18.31 -16.06 7.30
C GLY A 122 19.66 -16.04 6.59
N GLU A 123 20.43 -14.97 6.78
CA GLU A 123 21.78 -14.82 6.21
C GLU A 123 22.68 -16.02 6.53
N GLU A 124 22.40 -16.73 7.63
CA GLU A 124 23.02 -17.99 8.08
C GLU A 124 22.89 -19.16 7.08
N GLU A 125 21.86 -19.17 6.23
CA GLU A 125 21.62 -20.23 5.24
C GLU A 125 22.16 -19.85 3.85
N VAL A 126 22.29 -18.55 3.56
CA VAL A 126 22.97 -18.05 2.36
C VAL A 126 24.48 -18.25 2.42
N ARG A 127 25.08 -18.26 3.62
CA ARG A 127 26.52 -18.53 3.79
C ARG A 127 26.88 -20.02 3.71
N ARG A 128 25.88 -20.92 3.73
CA ARG A 128 26.07 -22.38 3.81
C ARG A 128 25.93 -23.10 2.45
N VAL A 129 25.63 -22.38 1.38
CA VAL A 129 25.67 -22.84 -0.03
C VAL A 129 26.93 -22.30 -0.69
#